data_AF-A0A1H4FWV6-F1
#
_entry.id   AF-A0A1H4FWV6-F1
#
_cell.length_a   1.000
_cell.length_b   1.000
_cell.length_c   1.000
_cell.angle_alpha   90.00
_cell.angle_beta   90.00
_cell.angle_gamma   90.00
#
_symmetry.space_group_name_H-M   'P 1'
#
loop_
_entity.id
_entity.type
_entity.pdbx_description
1 polymer ?
#
loop_
_entity_poly.entity_id
_entity_poly.type
_entity_poly.pdbx_seq_one_letter_code
_entity_poly.pdbx_strand_id
1 'polypeptide(L)'
;MSRWSIQRLLQEHLDGYRQQHGMTLHQHKAVRSLMQCRTARMGSHAQYCEAGHLQGVYYNSCHHRACPQCQALSRERWLVSRESMLLDSVHHHWIFTLPHQLNP
;
A
#
# COMPACT_ATOMS: atom_id res chain seq x y z
N MET A 1 -1.46 10.40 20.04
CA MET A 1 -0.32 10.06 19.15
C MET A 1 -0.75 10.34 17.72
N SER A 2 -0.09 11.27 17.03
CA SER A 2 -0.42 11.58 15.63
C SER A 2 -0.14 10.35 14.76
N ARG A 3 -1.19 9.74 14.21
CA ARG A 3 -1.07 8.58 13.33
C ARG A 3 -0.53 9.03 11.98
N TRP A 4 0.76 8.88 11.78
CA TRP A 4 1.42 9.12 10.49
C TRP A 4 0.79 8.24 9.40
N SER A 5 0.56 8.83 8.24
CA SER A 5 0.16 8.11 7.02
C SER A 5 1.15 8.46 5.92
N ILE A 6 1.36 7.54 4.97
CA ILE A 6 2.20 7.81 3.79
C ILE A 6 1.68 9.03 3.02
N GLN A 7 0.36 9.21 2.95
CA GLN A 7 -0.24 10.39 2.31
C GLN A 7 0.20 11.69 2.99
N ARG A 8 0.17 11.75 4.34
CA ARG A 8 0.60 12.92 5.10
C ARG A 8 2.10 13.18 4.94
N LEU A 9 2.93 12.15 5.03
CA LEU A 9 4.37 12.26 4.84
C LEU A 9 4.70 12.82 3.45
N LEU A 10 4.04 12.32 2.41
CA LEU A 10 4.21 12.82 1.05
C LEU A 10 3.70 14.26 0.89
N GLN A 11 2.63 14.65 1.58
CA GLN A 11 2.13 16.03 1.56
C GLN A 11 3.11 17.01 2.22
N GLU A 12 3.74 16.60 3.32
CA GLU A 12 4.60 17.50 4.10
C GLU A 12 6.04 17.58 3.56
N HIS A 13 6.57 16.53 2.92
CA HIS A 13 8.02 16.45 2.63
C HIS A 13 8.40 16.24 1.16
N LEU A 14 7.44 15.96 0.27
CA LEU A 14 7.75 15.62 -1.13
C LEU A 14 8.44 16.76 -1.88
N ASP A 15 8.06 18.01 -1.63
CA ASP A 15 8.63 19.15 -2.36
C ASP A 15 10.10 19.38 -1.98
N GLY A 16 10.46 19.21 -0.71
CA GLY A 16 11.87 19.21 -0.28
C GLY A 16 12.67 18.09 -0.92
N TYR A 17 12.09 16.88 -1.00
CA TYR A 17 12.73 15.75 -1.68
C TYR A 17 12.99 16.02 -3.18
N ARG A 18 12.03 16.63 -3.89
CA ARG A 18 12.15 16.95 -5.33
C ARG A 18 13.22 17.98 -5.65
N GLN A 19 13.53 18.87 -4.72
CA GLN A 19 14.59 19.88 -4.91
C GLN A 19 15.98 19.25 -4.84
N GLN A 20 16.14 18.18 -4.06
CA GLN A 20 17.42 17.52 -3.84
C GLN A 20 17.63 16.29 -4.73
N HIS A 21 16.54 15.69 -5.22
CA HIS A 21 16.58 14.44 -5.95
C HIS A 21 15.69 14.46 -7.20
N GLY A 22 16.24 13.98 -8.32
CA GLY A 22 15.47 13.70 -9.52
C GLY A 22 14.48 12.55 -9.28
N MET A 23 13.30 12.66 -9.87
CA MET A 23 12.27 11.64 -9.82
C MET A 23 11.97 11.12 -11.22
N THR A 24 11.84 9.80 -11.37
CA THR A 24 11.40 9.19 -12.62
C THR A 24 9.89 9.42 -12.82
N LEU A 25 9.43 9.32 -14.07
CA LEU A 25 8.01 9.46 -14.39
C LEU A 25 7.13 8.46 -13.61
N HIS A 26 7.61 7.23 -13.40
CA HIS A 26 6.90 6.22 -12.62
C HIS A 26 6.74 6.65 -11.15
N GLN A 27 7.79 7.21 -10.54
CA GLN A 27 7.72 7.73 -9.17
C GLN A 27 6.75 8.90 -9.05
N HIS A 28 6.75 9.83 -10.01
CA HIS A 28 5.78 10.94 -10.02
C HIS A 28 4.34 10.44 -10.08
N LYS A 29 4.05 9.47 -10.95
CA LYS A 29 2.72 8.85 -11.06
C LYS A 29 2.32 8.15 -9.75
N ALA A 30 3.23 7.38 -9.16
CA ALA A 30 3.00 6.68 -7.91
C ALA A 30 2.65 7.66 -6.77
N VAL A 31 3.48 8.67 -6.56
CA VAL A 31 3.27 9.66 -5.48
C VAL A 31 1.96 10.42 -5.68
N ARG A 32 1.64 10.82 -6.92
CA ARG A 32 0.35 11.45 -7.24
C ARG A 32 -0.83 10.55 -6.86
N SER A 33 -0.80 9.27 -7.24
CA SER A 33 -1.85 8.31 -6.88
C SER A 33 -1.97 8.11 -5.37
N LEU A 34 -0.86 8.03 -4.66
CA LEU A 34 -0.84 7.86 -3.20
C LEU A 34 -1.40 9.10 -2.48
N MET A 35 -1.06 10.31 -2.93
CA MET A 35 -1.55 11.55 -2.34
C MET A 35 -3.06 11.79 -2.55
N GLN A 36 -3.62 11.25 -3.63
CA GLN A 36 -5.02 11.46 -4.02
C GLN A 36 -5.94 10.35 -3.53
N CYS A 37 -5.39 9.22 -3.08
CA CYS A 37 -6.13 8.06 -2.63
C CYS A 37 -7.17 8.42 -1.55
N ARG A 38 -8.41 7.93 -1.69
CA ARG A 38 -9.51 8.16 -0.75
C ARG A 38 -9.79 9.64 -0.47
N THR A 39 -9.62 10.50 -1.47
CA THR A 39 -10.02 11.91 -1.42
C THR A 39 -11.08 12.22 -2.47
N ALA A 40 -11.71 13.39 -2.38
CA ALA A 40 -12.67 13.88 -3.36
C ALA A 40 -12.16 13.85 -4.82
N ARG A 41 -10.84 13.95 -5.03
CA ARG A 41 -10.22 13.86 -6.36
C ARG A 41 -10.43 12.52 -7.06
N MET A 42 -10.74 11.46 -6.31
CA MET A 42 -11.02 10.12 -6.84
C MET A 42 -12.51 9.90 -7.12
N GLY A 43 -13.36 10.87 -6.83
CA GLY A 43 -14.81 10.68 -6.74
C GLY A 43 -15.20 9.81 -5.55
N SER A 44 -16.51 9.54 -5.46
CA SER A 44 -17.10 8.72 -4.40
C SER A 44 -18.13 7.74 -4.97
N HIS A 45 -18.49 6.76 -4.15
CA HIS A 45 -19.64 5.92 -4.35
C HIS A 45 -20.49 5.90 -3.07
N ALA A 46 -21.80 5.78 -3.25
CA ALA A 46 -22.73 5.52 -2.16
C ALA A 46 -22.95 4.01 -2.03
N GLN A 47 -22.94 3.51 -0.81
CA GLN A 47 -23.33 2.14 -0.50
C GLN A 47 -24.77 2.15 0.03
N TYR A 48 -25.57 1.21 -0.44
CA TYR A 48 -26.95 1.04 -0.01
C TYR A 48 -27.15 -0.38 0.49
N CYS A 49 -28.06 -0.58 1.44
CA CYS A 49 -28.48 -1.92 1.82
C CYS A 49 -29.45 -2.51 0.78
N GLU A 50 -29.78 -3.79 0.93
CA GLU A 50 -30.73 -4.48 0.05
C GLU A 50 -32.13 -3.84 0.05
N ALA A 51 -32.51 -3.19 1.17
CA ALA A 51 -33.75 -2.43 1.29
C ALA A 51 -33.65 -0.98 0.75
N GLY A 52 -32.53 -0.59 0.14
CA GLY A 52 -32.35 0.72 -0.50
C GLY A 52 -31.96 1.87 0.43
N HIS A 53 -31.72 1.63 1.72
CA HIS A 53 -31.26 2.66 2.66
C HIS A 53 -29.79 3.01 2.42
N LEU A 54 -29.44 4.30 2.48
CA LEU A 54 -28.06 4.78 2.37
C LEU A 54 -27.23 4.35 3.59
N GLN A 55 -26.19 3.56 3.35
CA GLN A 55 -25.24 3.12 4.38
C GLN A 55 -24.06 4.09 4.54
N GLY A 56 -23.70 4.79 3.47
CA GLY A 56 -22.64 5.78 3.53
C GLY A 56 -22.07 6.14 2.16
N VAL A 57 -21.31 7.22 2.13
CA VAL A 57 -20.60 7.70 0.93
C VAL A 57 -19.11 7.62 1.20
N TYR A 58 -18.40 6.92 0.32
CA TYR A 58 -16.98 6.65 0.49
C TYR A 58 -16.19 7.12 -0.73
N TYR A 59 -15.02 7.73 -0.50
CA TYR A 59 -14.12 8.07 -1.59
C TYR A 59 -13.46 6.83 -2.19
N ASN A 60 -13.24 6.87 -3.51
CA ASN A 60 -12.66 5.75 -4.26
C ASN A 60 -11.16 5.59 -4.00
N SER A 61 -10.67 4.36 -4.17
CA SER A 61 -9.25 4.00 -4.08
C SER A 61 -8.46 4.42 -5.31
N CYS A 62 -7.15 4.68 -5.16
CA CYS A 62 -6.29 4.98 -6.30
C CYS A 62 -5.79 3.73 -7.07
N HIS A 63 -6.05 2.53 -6.56
CA HIS A 63 -5.65 1.23 -7.15
C HIS A 63 -4.14 1.05 -7.42
N HIS A 64 -3.29 1.94 -6.91
CA HIS A 64 -1.85 1.84 -7.11
C HIS A 64 -1.24 0.75 -6.23
N ARG A 65 -0.38 -0.12 -6.81
CA ARG A 65 0.24 -1.26 -6.12
C ARG A 65 1.07 -0.90 -4.88
N ALA A 66 1.62 0.31 -4.83
CA ALA A 66 2.41 0.79 -3.69
C ALA A 66 1.56 1.50 -2.61
N CYS A 67 0.24 1.64 -2.80
CA CYS A 67 -0.60 2.35 -1.85
C CYS A 67 -0.93 1.45 -0.65
N PRO A 68 -0.47 1.77 0.58
CA PRO A 68 -0.71 0.92 1.74
C PRO A 68 -2.20 0.83 2.12
N GLN A 69 -2.99 1.88 1.85
CA GLN A 69 -4.43 1.86 2.09
C GLN A 69 -5.15 0.90 1.13
N CYS A 70 -4.78 0.93 -0.16
CA CYS A 70 -5.40 0.05 -1.16
C CYS A 70 -4.96 -1.41 -0.99
N GLN A 71 -3.72 -1.63 -0.57
CA GLN A 71 -3.16 -2.97 -0.38
C GLN A 71 -3.41 -3.55 1.02
N ALA A 72 -4.08 -2.83 1.92
CA ALA A 72 -4.27 -3.27 3.29
C ALA A 72 -4.93 -4.66 3.38
N LEU A 73 -6.04 -4.87 2.65
CA LEU A 73 -6.75 -6.14 2.66
C LEU A 73 -5.96 -7.26 2.00
N SER A 74 -5.31 -6.99 0.87
CA SER A 74 -4.46 -7.97 0.19
C SER A 74 -3.29 -8.41 1.08
N ARG A 75 -2.66 -7.44 1.77
CA ARG A 75 -1.61 -7.70 2.74
C ARG A 75 -2.12 -8.54 3.91
N GLU A 76 -3.28 -8.20 4.46
CA GLU A 76 -3.87 -8.94 5.58
C GLU A 76 -4.17 -10.40 5.20
N ARG A 77 -4.81 -10.61 4.03
CA ARG A 77 -5.05 -11.95 3.50
C ARG A 77 -3.77 -12.73 3.29
N TRP A 78 -2.72 -12.06 2.79
CA TRP A 78 -1.41 -12.68 2.63
C TRP A 78 -0.79 -13.05 3.98
N LEU A 79 -0.85 -12.17 4.99
CA LEU A 79 -0.35 -12.43 6.34
C LEU A 79 -1.03 -13.64 6.96
N VAL A 80 -2.37 -13.67 6.97
CA VAL A 80 -3.14 -14.81 7.48
C VAL A 80 -2.76 -16.12 6.77
N SER A 81 -2.61 -16.08 5.44
CA SER A 81 -2.16 -17.25 4.68
C SER A 81 -0.73 -17.67 5.02
N ARG A 82 0.17 -16.72 5.30
CA ARG A 82 1.56 -17.04 5.69
C ARG A 82 1.58 -17.66 7.07
N GLU A 83 0.90 -17.04 8.03
CA GLU A 83 0.78 -17.51 9.41
C GLU A 83 0.25 -18.94 9.48
N SER A 84 -0.72 -19.31 8.66
CA SER A 84 -1.25 -20.68 8.64
C SER A 84 -0.27 -21.75 8.14
N MET A 85 0.87 -21.36 7.54
CA MET A 85 1.93 -22.28 7.13
C MET A 85 3.15 -22.24 8.06
N LEU A 86 3.18 -21.34 9.04
CA LEU A 86 4.28 -21.28 9.99
C LEU A 86 4.16 -22.44 10.99
N LEU A 87 5.27 -23.14 11.20
CA LEU A 87 5.37 -24.14 12.25
C LEU A 87 5.60 -23.44 13.59
N ASP A 88 5.02 -23.94 14.67
CA ASP A 88 5.27 -23.42 16.03
C ASP A 88 6.67 -23.80 16.51
N SER A 89 7.68 -23.10 15.98
CA SER A 89 9.09 -23.35 16.21
C SER A 89 9.92 -22.09 15.95
N VAL A 90 11.19 -22.11 16.37
CA VAL A 90 12.11 -21.00 16.13
C VAL A 90 12.43 -20.93 14.63
N HIS A 91 12.13 -19.79 14.02
CA HIS A 91 12.43 -19.53 12.62
C HIS A 91 13.82 -18.90 12.47
N HIS A 92 14.64 -19.43 11.57
CA HIS A 92 15.93 -18.85 11.20
C HIS A 92 15.91 -18.44 9.72
N HIS A 93 16.26 -17.19 9.42
CA HIS A 93 16.43 -16.72 8.05
C HIS A 93 17.91 -16.79 7.67
N TRP A 94 18.26 -17.69 6.75
CA TRP A 94 19.62 -17.89 6.27
C TRP A 94 19.75 -17.34 4.86
N ILE A 95 20.71 -16.44 4.66
CA ILE A 95 21.08 -15.94 3.33
C ILE A 95 22.45 -16.50 3.02
N PHE A 96 22.56 -17.30 1.97
CA PHE A 96 23.82 -17.83 1.49
C PHE A 96 23.85 -17.82 -0.04
N THR A 97 25.04 -17.72 -0.62
CA THR A 97 25.24 -17.83 -2.05
C THR A 97 25.34 -19.31 -2.42
N LEU A 98 24.52 -19.75 -3.37
CA LEU A 98 24.60 -21.11 -3.90
C LEU A 98 25.95 -21.29 -4.63
N PRO A 99 26.75 -22.33 -4.31
CA PRO A 99 27.97 -22.64 -5.06
C PRO A 99 27.68 -22.81 -6.55
N HIS A 100 28.61 -22.34 -7.40
CA HIS A 100 28.41 -22.35 -8.85
C HIS A 100 28.17 -23.75 -9.41
N GLN A 101 28.78 -24.78 -8.81
CA GLN A 101 28.62 -26.18 -9.21
C GLN A 101 27.19 -26.71 -8.98
N LEU A 102 26.36 -26.03 -8.18
CA LEU A 102 24.99 -26.44 -7.84
C LEU A 102 23.93 -25.60 -8.57
N ASN A 103 24.31 -24.72 -9.49
CA ASN A 103 23.40 -23.88 -10.27
C ASN A 103 23.25 -24.45 -11.70
N PRO A 104 22.25 -25.30 -11.98
CA PRO A 104 22.09 -26.01 -13.26
C PRO A 104 21.74 -25.11 -14.44
#